data_AF-A0A5D0RUL6-F1
#
_entry.id   AF-A0A5D0RUL6-F1
#
_cell.length_a   1.000
_cell.length_b   1.000
_cell.length_c   1.000
_cell.angle_alpha   90.00
_cell.angle_beta   90.00
_cell.angle_gamma   90.00
#
_symmetry.space_group_name_H-M   'P 1'
#
loop_
_entity.id
_entity.type
_entity.pdbx_description
1 polymer ?
#
loop_
_entity_poly.entity_id
_entity_poly.type
_entity_poly.pdbx_seq_one_letter_code
_entity_poly.pdbx_strand_id
1 'polypeptide(L)'
;MQGNLPSSFGVLALPDPAALFATADLDGAAIRHALETALGRITETPGQPPAARRQRVFAEAGRILLAAPERLPEAIHLTRFGAPDLADTASQAYIRLIAIWRLGDREGTSVEANRILALNTHTPAERLGIRNWLRQWGIEHQITPLISHLRDFWPDPEAAIVDPLVRIQPEGPFPAINRMGPMIARLSGRDPKDDEAFFDRMRWGSELVRRMKYLSVIARSIQVKPADDRTADEKTALAILTALRKRITPLDLAPVLAHIASGRSVLLAHAHAGLSTVYAIPPPQMPYSLIAEHVQPSPELRNFHLATAGPDVAKGFAKLAKLMRSDPRLVRVFPDGPYGDRMDITACGSSVKIGRGGAALAYLGKAAAYFSRSIWTGEGFVFSLEPGPLASDYPDRETFEQAFGVFYGNCLESIVCGAPEDMFPNNGFWNYLRY
;
A
#
# COMPACT_ATOMS: atom_id res chain seq x y z
N MET A 1 -10.73 -1.28 -48.64
CA MET A 1 -10.76 0.11 -49.13
C MET A 1 -9.62 0.89 -48.49
N GLN A 2 -8.51 1.08 -49.20
CA GLN A 2 -7.45 2.02 -48.79
C GLN A 2 -7.93 3.43 -49.13
N GLY A 3 -8.62 4.09 -48.19
CA GLY A 3 -8.95 5.49 -48.34
C GLY A 3 -7.67 6.31 -48.27
N ASN A 4 -7.42 7.15 -49.27
CA ASN A 4 -6.34 8.15 -49.29
C ASN A 4 -6.31 8.87 -47.93
N LEU A 5 -5.24 8.66 -47.16
CA LEU A 5 -4.96 9.46 -45.98
C LEU A 5 -4.72 10.90 -46.47
N PRO A 6 -5.42 11.92 -45.94
CA PRO A 6 -5.18 13.30 -46.33
C PRO A 6 -3.71 13.68 -46.09
N SER A 7 -3.21 14.63 -46.88
CA SER A 7 -1.81 15.15 -46.84
C SER A 7 -1.34 15.58 -45.43
N SER A 8 -2.28 15.81 -44.50
CA SER A 8 -2.05 16.07 -43.08
C SER A 8 -1.38 14.92 -42.31
N PHE A 9 -1.49 13.65 -42.75
CA PHE A 9 -0.91 12.50 -42.05
C PHE A 9 0.57 12.23 -42.36
N GLY A 10 1.13 12.82 -43.42
CA GLY A 10 2.57 12.72 -43.72
C GLY A 10 3.44 13.28 -42.59
N VAL A 11 2.91 14.24 -41.82
CA VAL A 11 3.56 14.88 -40.67
C VAL A 11 3.63 13.93 -39.45
N LEU A 12 2.75 12.93 -39.37
CA LEU A 12 2.63 12.04 -38.22
C LEU A 12 3.46 10.76 -38.32
N ALA A 13 4.11 10.50 -39.47
CA ALA A 13 4.98 9.35 -39.70
C ALA A 13 4.41 8.04 -39.10
N LEU A 14 3.16 7.71 -39.45
CA LEU A 14 2.47 6.52 -38.97
C LEU A 14 3.09 5.27 -39.63
N PRO A 15 3.71 4.34 -38.86
CA PRO A 15 4.34 3.16 -39.45
C PRO A 15 3.32 2.16 -40.02
N ASP A 16 2.14 2.05 -39.40
CA ASP A 16 1.04 1.24 -39.89
C ASP A 16 -0.32 1.90 -39.58
N PRO A 17 -0.91 2.65 -40.52
CA PRO A 17 -2.24 3.23 -40.35
C PRO A 17 -3.36 2.18 -40.24
N ALA A 18 -3.20 0.98 -40.79
CA ALA A 18 -4.22 -0.06 -40.69
C ALA A 18 -4.26 -0.64 -39.26
N ALA A 19 -3.10 -0.85 -38.64
CA ALA A 19 -3.02 -1.22 -37.22
C ALA A 19 -3.68 -0.16 -36.32
N LEU A 20 -3.64 1.12 -36.70
CA LEU A 20 -4.25 2.20 -35.92
C LEU A 20 -5.76 2.39 -36.18
N PHE A 21 -6.23 2.21 -37.42
CA PHE A 21 -7.58 2.61 -37.83
C PHE A 21 -8.50 1.48 -38.30
N ALA A 22 -8.00 0.27 -38.54
CA ALA A 22 -8.77 -0.83 -39.15
C ALA A 22 -9.10 -1.97 -38.17
N THR A 23 -8.98 -1.74 -36.87
CA THR A 23 -9.37 -2.70 -35.82
C THR A 23 -10.89 -2.84 -35.77
N ALA A 24 -11.42 -4.05 -36.00
CA ALA A 24 -12.86 -4.32 -36.10
C ALA A 24 -13.67 -3.91 -34.85
N ASP A 25 -13.03 -3.89 -33.69
CA ASP A 25 -13.66 -3.62 -32.40
C ASP A 25 -13.52 -2.17 -31.91
N LEU A 26 -12.89 -1.27 -32.69
CA LEU A 26 -12.66 0.14 -32.30
C LEU A 26 -13.08 1.10 -33.41
N ASP A 27 -13.50 2.31 -33.02
CA ASP A 27 -13.85 3.37 -33.96
C ASP A 27 -12.59 4.08 -34.47
N GLY A 28 -11.99 3.53 -35.53
CA GLY A 28 -10.84 4.15 -36.20
C GLY A 28 -11.12 5.56 -36.74
N ALA A 29 -12.39 5.91 -37.01
CA ALA A 29 -12.76 7.26 -37.45
C ALA A 29 -12.68 8.26 -36.28
N ALA A 30 -13.03 7.85 -35.06
CA ALA A 30 -12.85 8.67 -33.86
C ALA A 30 -11.36 8.96 -33.60
N ILE A 31 -10.48 7.96 -33.72
CA ILE A 31 -9.03 8.15 -33.58
C ILE A 31 -8.51 9.14 -34.62
N ARG A 32 -8.94 8.98 -35.87
CA ARG A 32 -8.57 9.89 -36.97
C ARG A 32 -9.00 11.33 -36.66
N HIS A 33 -10.25 11.53 -36.28
CA HIS A 33 -10.80 12.84 -35.97
C HIS A 33 -10.04 13.51 -34.82
N ALA A 34 -9.68 12.76 -33.77
CA ALA A 34 -8.89 13.26 -32.66
C ALA A 34 -7.48 13.72 -33.10
N LEU A 35 -6.81 12.96 -33.98
CA LEU A 35 -5.51 13.33 -34.53
C LEU A 35 -5.58 14.58 -35.41
N GLU A 36 -6.58 14.69 -36.29
CA GLU A 36 -6.80 15.87 -37.13
C GLU A 36 -7.09 17.12 -36.28
N THR A 37 -7.93 16.96 -35.25
CA THR A 37 -8.23 18.03 -34.30
C THR A 37 -6.97 18.48 -33.54
N ALA A 38 -6.16 17.53 -33.07
CA ALA A 38 -4.90 17.83 -32.39
C ALA A 38 -3.90 18.53 -33.32
N LEU A 39 -3.80 18.13 -34.59
CA LEU A 39 -2.97 18.81 -35.59
C LEU A 39 -3.39 20.26 -35.80
N GLY A 40 -4.70 20.54 -35.82
CA GLY A 40 -5.22 21.91 -35.92
C GLY A 40 -4.94 22.78 -34.68
N ARG A 41 -4.77 22.17 -33.51
CA ARG A 41 -4.50 22.86 -32.24
C ARG A 41 -3.02 23.09 -31.96
N ILE A 42 -2.15 22.17 -32.39
CA ILE A 42 -0.71 22.22 -32.11
C ILE A 42 0.01 22.98 -33.22
N THR A 43 0.36 24.24 -32.93
CA THR A 43 1.14 25.09 -33.82
C THR A 43 2.60 24.64 -33.92
N GLU A 44 3.17 24.79 -35.12
CA GLU A 44 4.61 24.63 -35.32
C GLU A 44 5.35 25.75 -34.59
N THR A 45 6.35 25.36 -33.80
CA THR A 45 7.27 26.31 -33.18
C THR A 45 8.57 26.31 -33.98
N PRO A 46 9.05 27.47 -34.49
CA PRO A 46 10.29 27.53 -35.25
C PRO A 46 11.46 26.88 -34.50
N GLY A 47 12.21 26.01 -35.18
CA GLY A 47 13.34 25.29 -34.60
C GLY A 47 12.98 24.06 -33.74
N GLN A 48 11.70 23.74 -33.54
CA GLN A 48 11.30 22.54 -32.82
C GLN A 48 11.54 21.27 -33.66
N PRO A 49 12.16 20.20 -33.11
CA PRO A 49 12.30 18.94 -33.81
C PRO A 49 10.92 18.34 -34.19
N PRO A 50 10.76 17.79 -35.41
CA PRO A 50 9.50 17.17 -35.85
C PRO A 50 8.97 16.09 -34.89
N ALA A 51 9.87 15.31 -34.27
CA ALA A 51 9.52 14.29 -33.29
C ALA A 51 8.82 14.86 -32.04
N ALA A 52 9.24 16.04 -31.56
CA ALA A 52 8.64 16.68 -30.38
C ALA A 52 7.23 17.22 -30.69
N ARG A 53 7.00 17.73 -31.90
CA ARG A 53 5.66 18.10 -32.36
C ARG A 53 4.76 16.86 -32.48
N ARG A 54 5.26 15.78 -33.09
CA ARG A 54 4.54 14.51 -33.21
C ARG A 54 4.09 14.01 -31.85
N GLN A 55 4.98 13.96 -30.86
CA GLN A 55 4.62 13.59 -29.49
C GLN A 55 3.49 14.45 -28.89
N ARG A 56 3.55 15.77 -29.07
CA ARG A 56 2.49 16.68 -28.59
C ARG A 56 1.14 16.41 -29.26
N VAL A 57 1.13 16.14 -30.56
CA VAL A 57 -0.10 15.82 -31.30
C VAL A 57 -0.72 14.52 -30.81
N PHE A 58 0.07 13.46 -30.67
CA PHE A 58 -0.44 12.19 -30.13
C PHE A 58 -0.97 12.35 -28.70
N ALA A 59 -0.28 13.13 -27.86
CA ALA A 59 -0.73 13.38 -26.49
C ALA A 59 -2.05 14.17 -26.47
N GLU A 60 -2.20 15.19 -27.32
CA GLU A 60 -3.43 15.97 -27.41
C GLU A 60 -4.59 15.14 -27.97
N ALA A 61 -4.36 14.34 -29.01
CA ALA A 61 -5.35 13.43 -29.55
C ALA A 61 -5.80 12.40 -28.51
N GLY A 62 -4.86 11.84 -27.74
CA GLY A 62 -5.17 10.95 -26.63
C GLY A 62 -6.00 11.62 -25.54
N ARG A 63 -5.75 12.91 -25.21
CA ARG A 63 -6.59 13.67 -24.27
C ARG A 63 -7.99 13.94 -24.79
N ILE A 64 -8.13 14.23 -26.09
CA ILE A 64 -9.44 14.41 -26.73
C ILE A 64 -10.27 13.14 -26.60
N LEU A 65 -9.68 11.97 -26.90
CA LEU A 65 -10.35 10.68 -26.72
C LEU A 65 -10.66 10.40 -25.25
N LEU A 66 -9.72 10.69 -24.35
CA LEU A 66 -9.89 10.50 -22.90
C LEU A 66 -11.05 11.33 -22.31
N ALA A 67 -11.42 12.45 -22.93
CA ALA A 67 -12.51 13.30 -22.49
C ALA A 67 -13.89 12.67 -22.73
N ALA A 68 -14.00 11.70 -23.63
CA ALA A 68 -15.23 10.98 -23.96
C ALA A 68 -15.22 9.56 -23.35
N PRO A 69 -16.09 9.24 -22.37
CA PRO A 69 -16.08 7.93 -21.69
C PRO A 69 -16.24 6.71 -22.61
N GLU A 70 -16.95 6.87 -23.72
CA GLU A 70 -17.14 5.82 -24.73
C GLU A 70 -15.92 5.62 -25.63
N ARG A 71 -14.89 6.48 -25.54
CA ARG A 71 -13.68 6.48 -26.38
C ARG A 71 -12.40 6.09 -25.64
N LEU A 72 -12.53 5.54 -24.43
CA LEU A 72 -11.40 5.09 -23.63
C LEU A 72 -10.60 3.96 -24.32
N PRO A 73 -11.22 2.95 -24.96
CA PRO A 73 -10.48 1.93 -25.70
C PRO A 73 -9.64 2.51 -26.84
N GLU A 74 -10.16 3.50 -27.56
CA GLU A 74 -9.47 4.21 -28.63
C GLU A 74 -8.28 5.02 -28.10
N ALA A 75 -8.38 5.64 -26.92
CA ALA A 75 -7.26 6.31 -26.28
C ALA A 75 -6.12 5.35 -25.92
N ILE A 76 -6.46 4.15 -25.40
CA ILE A 76 -5.48 3.09 -25.10
C ILE A 76 -4.81 2.61 -26.39
N HIS A 77 -5.61 2.40 -27.44
CA HIS A 77 -5.12 1.93 -28.73
C HIS A 77 -4.17 2.94 -29.38
N LEU A 78 -4.58 4.22 -29.43
CA LEU A 78 -3.77 5.31 -29.98
C LEU A 78 -2.41 5.42 -29.26
N THR A 79 -2.42 5.43 -27.93
CA THR A 79 -1.21 5.61 -27.11
C THR A 79 -0.25 4.42 -27.16
N ARG A 80 -0.73 3.23 -27.53
CA ARG A 80 0.09 2.01 -27.63
C ARG A 80 0.56 1.73 -29.05
N PHE A 81 -0.26 1.98 -30.07
CA PHE A 81 0.02 1.55 -31.45
C PHE A 81 0.16 2.70 -32.44
N GLY A 82 -0.34 3.90 -32.13
CA GLY A 82 -0.33 5.00 -33.09
C GLY A 82 1.07 5.54 -33.40
N ALA A 83 1.97 5.48 -32.42
CA ALA A 83 3.40 5.75 -32.60
C ALA A 83 4.20 4.86 -31.63
N PRO A 84 4.59 3.65 -32.03
CA PRO A 84 5.26 2.69 -31.15
C PRO A 84 6.54 3.23 -30.51
N ASP A 85 7.27 4.07 -31.24
CA ASP A 85 8.47 4.77 -30.76
C ASP A 85 8.18 5.82 -29.67
N LEU A 86 6.92 6.25 -29.54
CA LEU A 86 6.46 7.21 -28.54
C LEU A 86 5.62 6.57 -27.42
N ALA A 87 5.30 5.28 -27.53
CA ALA A 87 4.35 4.57 -26.66
C ALA A 87 4.73 4.60 -25.17
N ASP A 88 6.03 4.78 -24.91
CA ASP A 88 6.66 4.81 -23.59
C ASP A 88 7.14 6.21 -23.16
N THR A 89 6.76 7.24 -23.92
CA THR A 89 6.89 8.62 -23.41
C THR A 89 5.90 8.84 -22.27
N ALA A 90 6.28 9.68 -21.30
CA ALA A 90 5.47 9.88 -20.10
C ALA A 90 4.04 10.31 -20.46
N SER A 91 3.87 11.23 -21.40
CA SER A 91 2.55 11.69 -21.86
C SER A 91 1.64 10.57 -22.37
N GLN A 92 2.17 9.63 -23.17
CA GLN A 92 1.36 8.52 -23.71
C GLN A 92 1.02 7.51 -22.60
N ALA A 93 2.02 7.19 -21.77
CA ALA A 93 1.86 6.34 -20.61
C ALA A 93 0.78 6.86 -19.64
N TYR A 94 0.77 8.16 -19.34
CA TYR A 94 -0.24 8.80 -18.49
C TYR A 94 -1.65 8.67 -19.06
N ILE A 95 -1.85 9.00 -20.33
CA ILE A 95 -3.18 8.95 -20.96
C ILE A 95 -3.70 7.52 -20.94
N ARG A 96 -2.85 6.55 -21.31
CA ARG A 96 -3.19 5.13 -21.30
C ARG A 96 -3.60 4.66 -19.91
N LEU A 97 -2.82 5.02 -18.90
CA LEU A 97 -3.08 4.63 -17.52
C LEU A 97 -4.42 5.19 -17.01
N ILE A 98 -4.72 6.47 -17.29
CA ILE A 98 -6.01 7.07 -16.91
C ILE A 98 -7.17 6.40 -17.66
N ALA A 99 -6.98 6.06 -18.94
CA ALA A 99 -8.01 5.40 -19.74
C ALA A 99 -8.37 4.01 -19.20
N ILE A 100 -7.36 3.18 -18.89
CA ILE A 100 -7.55 1.85 -18.30
C ILE A 100 -8.26 1.97 -16.94
N TRP A 101 -7.83 2.92 -16.10
CA TRP A 101 -8.49 3.18 -14.82
C TRP A 101 -9.97 3.55 -14.97
N ARG A 102 -10.31 4.42 -15.93
CA ARG A 102 -11.69 4.85 -16.19
C ARG A 102 -12.58 3.75 -16.76
N LEU A 103 -12.01 2.73 -17.40
CA LEU A 103 -12.72 1.52 -17.81
C LEU A 103 -13.09 0.60 -16.62
N GLY A 104 -12.58 0.88 -15.41
CA GLY A 104 -12.78 0.04 -14.24
C GLY A 104 -11.85 -1.18 -14.18
N ASP A 105 -10.89 -1.30 -15.10
CA ASP A 105 -9.91 -2.39 -15.12
C ASP A 105 -8.77 -2.13 -14.12
N ARG A 106 -9.02 -2.47 -12.86
CA ARG A 106 -8.06 -2.26 -11.76
C ARG A 106 -6.79 -3.10 -11.93
N GLU A 107 -6.92 -4.34 -12.40
CA GLU A 107 -5.77 -5.24 -12.59
C GLU A 107 -4.90 -4.73 -13.75
N GLY A 108 -5.49 -4.43 -14.90
CA GLY A 108 -4.78 -3.86 -16.04
C GLY A 108 -4.12 -2.52 -15.71
N THR A 109 -4.75 -1.69 -14.87
CA THR A 109 -4.14 -0.44 -14.40
C THR A 109 -2.85 -0.72 -13.62
N SER A 110 -2.88 -1.68 -12.69
CA SER A 110 -1.70 -2.05 -11.90
C SER A 110 -0.61 -2.70 -12.76
N VAL A 111 -0.95 -3.54 -13.73
CA VAL A 111 0.01 -4.14 -14.68
C VAL A 111 0.70 -3.06 -15.51
N GLU A 112 -0.07 -2.14 -16.10
CA GLU A 112 0.49 -1.07 -16.92
C GLU A 112 1.31 -0.08 -16.08
N ALA A 113 0.87 0.26 -14.86
CA ALA A 113 1.63 1.10 -13.95
C ALA A 113 2.99 0.50 -13.59
N ASN A 114 3.05 -0.81 -13.30
CA ASN A 114 4.31 -1.51 -13.05
C ASN A 114 5.24 -1.44 -14.26
N ARG A 115 4.70 -1.69 -15.46
CA ARG A 115 5.47 -1.62 -16.71
C ARG A 115 6.06 -0.23 -16.93
N ILE A 116 5.24 0.82 -16.80
CA ILE A 116 5.67 2.21 -17.00
C ILE A 116 6.73 2.59 -15.95
N LEU A 117 6.49 2.29 -14.67
CA LEU A 117 7.44 2.66 -13.61
C LEU A 117 8.77 1.91 -13.72
N ALA A 118 8.81 0.74 -14.38
CA ALA A 118 10.04 0.02 -14.66
C ALA A 118 10.89 0.63 -15.80
N LEU A 119 10.34 1.58 -16.57
CA LEU A 119 11.08 2.23 -17.65
C LEU A 119 12.14 3.19 -17.10
N ASN A 120 13.40 2.95 -17.47
CA ASN A 120 14.53 3.80 -17.09
C ASN A 120 14.56 5.15 -17.83
N THR A 121 13.69 5.33 -18.83
CA THR A 121 13.56 6.58 -19.60
C THR A 121 12.82 7.68 -18.86
N HIS A 122 12.06 7.35 -17.82
CA HIS A 122 11.37 8.34 -17.01
C HIS A 122 12.29 9.00 -15.99
N THR A 123 12.15 10.31 -15.85
CA THR A 123 12.79 11.08 -14.78
C THR A 123 12.13 10.76 -13.42
N PRO A 124 12.82 11.01 -12.30
CA PRO A 124 12.21 10.87 -10.96
C PRO A 124 10.91 11.69 -10.80
N ALA A 125 10.86 12.90 -11.35
CA ALA A 125 9.68 13.76 -11.31
C ALA A 125 8.48 13.15 -12.07
N GLU A 126 8.73 12.53 -13.23
CA GLU A 126 7.68 11.82 -13.97
C GLU A 126 7.20 10.58 -13.23
N ARG A 127 8.09 9.77 -12.63
CA ARG A 127 7.65 8.63 -11.82
C ARG A 127 6.86 9.07 -10.60
N LEU A 128 7.25 10.17 -9.96
CA LEU A 128 6.52 10.75 -8.84
C LEU A 128 5.11 11.20 -9.24
N GLY A 129 4.97 11.84 -10.40
CA GLY A 129 3.66 12.19 -10.97
C GLY A 129 2.75 10.97 -11.16
N ILE A 130 3.28 9.88 -11.71
CA ILE A 130 2.55 8.60 -11.85
C ILE A 130 2.12 8.07 -10.47
N ARG A 131 3.05 8.01 -9.52
CA ARG A 131 2.77 7.51 -8.16
C ARG A 131 1.68 8.32 -7.47
N ASN A 132 1.64 9.63 -7.67
CA ASN A 132 0.60 10.49 -7.09
C ASN A 132 -0.81 10.16 -7.61
N TRP A 133 -0.95 9.85 -8.90
CA TRP A 133 -2.21 9.36 -9.47
C TRP A 133 -2.59 7.99 -8.89
N LEU A 134 -1.64 7.05 -8.85
CA LEU A 134 -1.87 5.72 -8.29
C LEU A 134 -2.29 5.78 -6.81
N ARG A 135 -1.74 6.75 -6.07
CA ARG A 135 -2.13 7.03 -4.69
C ARG A 135 -3.54 7.59 -4.60
N GLN A 136 -3.88 8.54 -5.48
CA GLN A 136 -5.24 9.08 -5.57
C GLN A 136 -6.29 7.99 -5.85
N TRP A 137 -5.94 7.00 -6.67
CA TRP A 137 -6.79 5.85 -7.00
C TRP A 137 -6.74 4.72 -5.96
N GLY A 138 -5.88 4.84 -4.94
CA GLY A 138 -5.72 3.84 -3.88
C GLY A 138 -5.15 2.51 -4.39
N ILE A 139 -4.31 2.53 -5.43
CA ILE A 139 -3.70 1.32 -6.02
C ILE A 139 -2.17 1.29 -5.92
N GLU A 140 -1.53 2.35 -5.39
CA GLU A 140 -0.06 2.42 -5.23
C GLU A 140 0.51 1.19 -4.48
N HIS A 141 -0.25 0.61 -3.54
CA HIS A 141 0.17 -0.58 -2.80
C HIS A 141 0.29 -1.87 -3.64
N GLN A 142 -0.23 -1.86 -4.86
CA GLN A 142 -0.16 -2.98 -5.83
C GLN A 142 1.05 -2.87 -6.76
N ILE A 143 1.84 -1.80 -6.63
CA ILE A 143 3.03 -1.57 -7.43
C ILE A 143 4.22 -2.28 -6.81
N THR A 144 4.97 -2.98 -7.66
CA THR A 144 6.20 -3.68 -7.32
C THR A 144 7.30 -2.65 -7.02
N PRO A 145 7.87 -2.65 -5.80
CA PRO A 145 9.05 -1.86 -5.49
C PRO A 145 10.24 -2.29 -6.35
N LEU A 146 10.94 -1.34 -7.00
CA LEU A 146 12.21 -1.59 -7.69
C LEU A 146 13.32 -0.77 -7.07
N ILE A 147 14.54 -1.31 -7.03
CA ILE A 147 15.71 -0.59 -6.47
C ILE A 147 16.00 0.72 -7.22
N SER A 148 15.73 0.77 -8.53
CA SER A 148 15.84 1.97 -9.35
C SER A 148 14.91 3.10 -8.91
N HIS A 149 13.93 2.82 -8.03
CA HIS A 149 13.04 3.82 -7.45
C HIS A 149 13.54 4.37 -6.12
N LEU A 150 14.74 4.00 -5.64
CA LEU A 150 15.24 4.46 -4.33
C LEU A 150 15.15 5.98 -4.18
N ARG A 151 15.56 6.71 -5.24
CA ARG A 151 15.53 8.17 -5.28
C ARG A 151 14.13 8.77 -5.37
N ASP A 152 13.13 8.00 -5.79
CA ASP A 152 11.72 8.45 -5.80
C ASP A 152 11.15 8.52 -4.37
N PHE A 153 11.74 7.77 -3.42
CA PHE A 153 11.32 7.75 -2.02
C PHE A 153 12.29 8.50 -1.10
N TRP A 154 13.58 8.52 -1.44
CA TRP A 154 14.63 9.32 -0.78
C TRP A 154 15.39 10.12 -1.84
N PRO A 155 14.96 11.34 -2.16
CA PRO A 155 15.63 12.20 -3.14
C PRO A 155 17.13 12.39 -2.86
N ASP A 156 17.48 12.46 -1.57
CA ASP A 156 18.85 12.42 -1.06
C ASP A 156 19.07 11.19 -0.17
N PRO A 157 19.52 10.05 -0.74
CA PRO A 157 19.76 8.83 0.01
C PRO A 157 20.89 8.97 1.04
N GLU A 158 21.90 9.80 0.78
CA GLU A 158 23.05 9.96 1.70
C GLU A 158 22.64 10.74 2.95
N ALA A 159 21.87 11.82 2.79
CA ALA A 159 21.26 12.51 3.92
C ALA A 159 20.33 11.59 4.73
N ALA A 160 19.60 10.69 4.05
CA ALA A 160 18.72 9.73 4.69
C ALA A 160 19.44 8.64 5.49
N ILE A 161 20.72 8.36 5.22
CA ILE A 161 21.53 7.48 6.08
C ILE A 161 21.80 8.16 7.42
N VAL A 162 22.03 9.48 7.41
CA VAL A 162 22.32 10.28 8.62
C VAL A 162 21.05 10.48 9.45
N ASP A 163 19.98 10.94 8.81
CA ASP A 163 18.67 11.10 9.44
C ASP A 163 17.57 10.51 8.55
N PRO A 164 17.20 9.24 8.79
CA PRO A 164 16.17 8.59 7.99
C PRO A 164 14.74 9.04 8.36
N LEU A 165 14.58 9.79 9.45
CA LEU A 165 13.32 10.36 9.91
C LEU A 165 13.13 11.80 9.44
N VAL A 166 14.10 12.35 8.69
CA VAL A 166 14.02 13.71 8.17
C VAL A 166 12.67 13.93 7.47
N ARG A 167 12.03 15.04 7.81
CA ARG A 167 10.74 15.41 7.22
C ARG A 167 10.94 15.79 5.77
N ILE A 168 10.75 14.83 4.89
CA ILE A 168 10.63 15.08 3.46
C ILE A 168 9.16 15.44 3.23
N GLN A 169 8.92 16.67 2.78
CA GLN A 169 7.61 17.16 2.38
C GLN A 169 7.01 16.17 1.38
N PRO A 170 5.84 15.55 1.67
CA PRO A 170 5.27 14.62 0.75
C PRO A 170 4.65 15.39 -0.43
N GLU A 171 5.23 15.19 -1.61
CA GLU A 171 4.72 15.75 -2.85
C GLU A 171 3.54 14.90 -3.33
N GLY A 172 2.33 15.20 -2.86
CA GLY A 172 1.10 14.62 -3.40
C GLY A 172 -0.04 14.41 -2.41
N PRO A 173 -1.25 14.08 -2.90
CA PRO A 173 -2.43 13.96 -2.05
C PRO A 173 -2.33 12.76 -1.12
N PHE A 174 -2.91 12.86 0.08
CA PHE A 174 -3.22 11.70 0.92
C PHE A 174 -4.74 11.57 0.98
N PRO A 175 -5.39 10.91 0.00
CA PRO A 175 -6.85 10.85 -0.07
C PRO A 175 -7.48 10.32 1.22
N ALA A 176 -6.81 9.36 1.84
CA ALA A 176 -7.26 8.75 3.09
C ALA A 176 -7.22 9.75 4.26
N ILE A 177 -6.19 10.59 4.36
CA ILE A 177 -6.10 11.68 5.34
C ILE A 177 -7.11 12.78 5.00
N ASN A 178 -7.28 13.16 3.74
CA ASN A 178 -8.27 14.16 3.35
C ASN A 178 -9.71 13.70 3.67
N ARG A 179 -9.98 12.40 3.50
CA ARG A 179 -11.30 11.80 3.75
C ARG A 179 -11.56 11.58 5.25
N MET A 180 -10.59 11.06 5.99
CA MET A 180 -10.79 10.59 7.37
C MET A 180 -10.18 11.53 8.42
N GLY A 181 -9.15 12.29 8.05
CA GLY A 181 -8.40 13.15 8.96
C GLY A 181 -9.26 14.15 9.73
N PRO A 182 -10.21 14.88 9.12
CA PRO A 182 -11.07 15.80 9.87
C PRO A 182 -11.93 15.10 10.93
N MET A 183 -12.40 13.88 10.66
CA MET A 183 -13.12 13.09 11.65
C MET A 183 -12.16 12.61 12.75
N ILE A 184 -10.97 12.11 12.40
CA ILE A 184 -9.95 11.69 13.38
C ILE A 184 -9.60 12.86 14.31
N ALA A 185 -9.33 14.05 13.77
CA ALA A 185 -9.03 15.25 14.55
C ALA A 185 -10.14 15.56 15.57
N ARG A 186 -11.43 15.49 15.16
CA ARG A 186 -12.57 15.67 16.09
C ARG A 186 -12.60 14.61 17.18
N LEU A 187 -12.39 13.34 16.84
CA LEU A 187 -12.36 12.24 17.80
C LEU A 187 -11.18 12.39 18.78
N SER A 188 -10.07 12.99 18.35
CA SER A 188 -8.94 13.37 19.20
C SER A 188 -9.16 14.68 19.98
N GLY A 189 -10.35 15.28 19.93
CA GLY A 189 -10.68 16.53 20.63
C GLY A 189 -10.08 17.80 20.01
N ARG A 190 -9.74 17.78 18.72
CA ARG A 190 -9.13 18.89 17.97
C ARG A 190 -10.11 19.50 16.96
N ASP A 191 -10.01 20.80 16.70
CA ASP A 191 -10.72 21.42 15.58
C ASP A 191 -9.95 21.18 14.26
N PRO A 192 -10.55 20.47 13.27
CA PRO A 192 -9.90 20.24 11.99
C PRO A 192 -9.54 21.51 11.21
N LYS A 193 -10.20 22.64 11.48
CA LYS A 193 -9.94 23.89 10.75
C LYS A 193 -8.67 24.59 11.20
N ASP A 194 -8.22 24.32 12.41
CA ASP A 194 -7.17 25.09 13.09
C ASP A 194 -5.89 24.27 13.34
N ASP A 195 -5.82 23.02 12.88
CA ASP A 195 -4.72 22.10 13.22
C ASP A 195 -3.98 21.55 11.99
N GLU A 196 -3.46 22.44 11.13
CA GLU A 196 -2.61 22.06 9.98
C GLU A 196 -1.38 21.26 10.43
N ALA A 197 -0.83 21.59 11.60
CA ALA A 197 0.30 20.87 12.19
C ALA A 197 -0.01 19.40 12.49
N PHE A 198 -1.23 19.09 12.94
CA PHE A 198 -1.70 17.71 13.11
C PHE A 198 -1.74 16.96 11.78
N PHE A 199 -2.28 17.58 10.73
CA PHE A 199 -2.34 16.96 9.40
C PHE A 199 -0.95 16.77 8.78
N ASP A 200 -0.04 17.72 8.95
CA ASP A 200 1.35 17.60 8.51
C ASP A 200 2.06 16.41 9.16
N ARG A 201 1.89 16.24 10.47
CA ARG A 201 2.45 15.10 11.23
C ARG A 201 1.84 13.77 10.78
N MET A 202 0.53 13.73 10.53
CA MET A 202 -0.16 12.54 10.02
C MET A 202 0.30 12.17 8.60
N ARG A 203 0.47 13.17 7.72
CA ARG A 203 0.99 12.99 6.36
C ARG A 203 2.42 12.45 6.40
N TRP A 204 3.27 13.03 7.25
CA TRP A 204 4.63 12.56 7.45
C TRP A 204 4.69 11.12 7.96
N GLY A 205 3.91 10.76 8.98
CA GLY A 205 3.87 9.38 9.50
C GLY A 205 3.41 8.38 8.44
N SER A 206 2.41 8.76 7.65
CA SER A 206 1.91 7.92 6.54
C SER A 206 2.94 7.73 5.44
N GLU A 207 3.68 8.78 5.11
CA GLU A 207 4.77 8.74 4.14
C GLU A 207 5.93 7.88 4.65
N LEU A 208 6.27 7.97 5.94
CA LEU A 208 7.29 7.14 6.56
C LEU A 208 6.94 5.65 6.52
N VAL A 209 5.68 5.28 6.84
CA VAL A 209 5.21 3.88 6.72
C VAL A 209 5.36 3.38 5.27
N ARG A 210 4.96 4.20 4.28
CA ARG A 210 5.07 3.87 2.85
C ARG A 210 6.53 3.59 2.44
N ARG A 211 7.43 4.47 2.87
CA ARG A 211 8.88 4.34 2.69
C ARG A 211 9.42 3.08 3.35
N MET A 212 9.10 2.85 4.62
CA MET A 212 9.53 1.64 5.32
C MET A 212 9.04 0.35 4.64
N LYS A 213 7.81 0.35 4.12
CA LYS A 213 7.29 -0.77 3.32
C LYS A 213 8.13 -1.01 2.08
N TYR A 214 8.45 0.06 1.32
CA TYR A 214 9.33 -0.01 0.16
C TYR A 214 10.69 -0.63 0.52
N LEU A 215 11.39 -0.09 1.54
CA LEU A 215 12.71 -0.60 1.93
C LEU A 215 12.65 -2.04 2.42
N SER A 216 11.60 -2.44 3.12
CA SER A 216 11.46 -3.81 3.62
C SER A 216 11.30 -4.83 2.49
N VAL A 217 10.58 -4.47 1.42
CA VAL A 217 10.42 -5.32 0.24
C VAL A 217 11.74 -5.40 -0.55
N ILE A 218 12.37 -4.27 -0.81
CA ILE A 218 13.64 -4.20 -1.54
C ILE A 218 14.78 -4.90 -0.77
N ALA A 219 14.89 -4.69 0.54
CA ALA A 219 15.92 -5.33 1.34
C ALA A 219 15.82 -6.86 1.29
N ARG A 220 14.60 -7.43 1.24
CA ARG A 220 14.41 -8.88 1.10
C ARG A 220 14.99 -9.41 -0.22
N SER A 221 14.82 -8.68 -1.34
CA SER A 221 15.38 -9.09 -2.63
C SER A 221 16.89 -8.86 -2.74
N ILE A 222 17.45 -7.91 -1.98
CA ILE A 222 18.90 -7.68 -1.92
C ILE A 222 19.58 -8.72 -1.03
N GLN A 223 18.97 -9.09 0.09
CA GLN A 223 19.60 -9.96 1.11
C GLN A 223 19.87 -11.38 0.62
N VAL A 224 19.19 -11.85 -0.43
CA VAL A 224 19.50 -13.14 -1.07
C VAL A 224 20.78 -13.10 -1.90
N LYS A 225 21.31 -11.92 -2.20
CA LYS A 225 22.57 -11.74 -2.93
C LYS A 225 23.78 -11.75 -1.97
N PRO A 226 24.92 -12.35 -2.38
CA PRO A 226 26.20 -12.17 -1.71
C PRO A 226 26.53 -10.70 -1.52
N ALA A 227 27.23 -10.34 -0.43
CA ALA A 227 27.49 -8.94 -0.08
C ALA A 227 28.32 -8.21 -1.15
N ASP A 228 29.24 -8.92 -1.81
CA ASP A 228 30.14 -8.37 -2.83
C ASP A 228 29.43 -8.10 -4.15
N ASP A 229 28.33 -8.80 -4.44
CA ASP A 229 27.54 -8.66 -5.68
C ASP A 229 26.52 -7.51 -5.64
N ARG A 230 26.42 -6.81 -4.49
CA ARG A 230 25.44 -5.75 -4.30
C ARG A 230 25.88 -4.46 -4.97
N THR A 231 24.97 -3.83 -5.71
CA THR A 231 25.22 -2.51 -6.32
C THR A 231 25.35 -1.41 -5.26
N ALA A 232 25.83 -0.23 -5.64
CA ALA A 232 25.90 0.93 -4.75
C ALA A 232 24.52 1.29 -4.17
N ASP A 233 23.49 1.41 -5.01
CA ASP A 233 22.12 1.71 -4.57
C ASP A 233 21.57 0.65 -3.60
N GLU A 234 21.89 -0.62 -3.82
CA GLU A 234 21.48 -1.71 -2.93
C GLU A 234 22.14 -1.59 -1.54
N LYS A 235 23.44 -1.25 -1.51
CA LYS A 235 24.16 -0.98 -0.26
C LYS A 235 23.59 0.24 0.45
N THR A 236 23.30 1.32 -0.27
CA THR A 236 22.65 2.53 0.24
C THR A 236 21.26 2.24 0.82
N ALA A 237 20.42 1.47 0.12
CA ALA A 237 19.09 1.10 0.63
C ALA A 237 19.17 0.30 1.95
N LEU A 238 20.12 -0.65 2.05
CA LEU A 238 20.36 -1.39 3.30
C LEU A 238 20.89 -0.49 4.43
N ALA A 239 21.73 0.51 4.12
CA ALA A 239 22.22 1.47 5.08
C ALA A 239 21.09 2.34 5.65
N ILE A 240 20.19 2.86 4.79
CA ILE A 240 19.01 3.62 5.23
C ILE A 240 18.12 2.74 6.11
N LEU A 241 17.84 1.50 5.71
CA LEU A 241 17.03 0.57 6.53
C LEU A 241 17.70 0.31 7.88
N THR A 242 19.02 0.20 7.93
CA THR A 242 19.77 0.02 9.18
C THR A 242 19.67 1.26 10.06
N ALA A 243 19.80 2.46 9.50
CA ALA A 243 19.60 3.72 10.22
C ALA A 243 18.18 3.82 10.78
N LEU A 244 17.15 3.50 9.99
CA LEU A 244 15.75 3.46 10.44
C LEU A 244 15.57 2.51 11.61
N ARG A 245 16.10 1.28 11.51
CA ARG A 245 15.99 0.27 12.58
C ARG A 245 16.64 0.73 13.88
N LYS A 246 17.71 1.53 13.84
CA LYS A 246 18.31 2.13 15.04
C LYS A 246 17.39 3.14 15.73
N ARG A 247 16.44 3.72 15.01
CA ARG A 247 15.41 4.63 15.54
C ARG A 247 14.14 3.90 15.99
N ILE A 248 14.14 2.56 15.96
CA ILE A 248 13.01 1.74 16.37
C ILE A 248 13.46 0.88 17.55
N THR A 249 12.91 1.17 18.74
CA THR A 249 13.03 0.29 19.88
C THR A 249 12.12 -0.92 19.65
N PRO A 250 12.68 -2.14 19.55
CA PRO A 250 11.90 -3.33 19.28
C PRO A 250 10.96 -3.66 20.44
N LEU A 251 9.94 -4.46 20.14
CA LEU A 251 9.01 -4.99 21.12
C LEU A 251 9.77 -5.84 22.16
N ASP A 252 9.60 -5.53 23.46
CA ASP A 252 10.06 -6.41 24.52
C ASP A 252 9.21 -7.68 24.57
N LEU A 253 9.84 -8.81 24.27
CA LEU A 253 9.19 -10.12 24.25
C LEU A 253 9.32 -10.87 25.58
N ALA A 254 9.94 -10.31 26.62
CA ALA A 254 10.08 -10.99 27.91
C ALA A 254 8.71 -11.45 28.50
N PRO A 255 7.63 -10.63 28.48
CA PRO A 255 6.32 -11.08 28.95
C PRO A 255 5.73 -12.23 28.10
N VAL A 256 5.96 -12.18 26.79
CA VAL A 256 5.53 -13.23 25.85
C VAL A 256 6.27 -14.54 26.14
N LEU A 257 7.59 -14.46 26.28
CA LEU A 257 8.45 -15.60 26.55
C LEU A 257 8.12 -16.26 27.90
N ALA A 258 7.75 -15.47 28.92
CA ALA A 258 7.34 -15.99 30.21
C ALA A 258 6.08 -16.87 30.12
N HIS A 259 5.06 -16.44 29.35
CA HIS A 259 3.87 -17.26 29.12
C HIS A 259 4.17 -18.55 28.34
N ILE A 260 5.02 -18.46 27.33
CA ILE A 260 5.42 -19.62 26.52
C ILE A 260 6.17 -20.63 27.39
N ALA A 261 7.11 -20.16 28.22
CA ALA A 261 7.83 -20.99 29.18
C ALA A 261 6.90 -21.64 30.22
N SER A 262 5.81 -20.96 30.60
CA SER A 262 4.78 -21.52 31.50
C SER A 262 3.77 -22.44 30.79
N GLY A 263 4.03 -22.87 29.56
CA GLY A 263 3.15 -23.78 28.83
C GLY A 263 1.93 -23.10 28.19
N ARG A 264 1.95 -21.77 28.01
CA ARG A 264 0.81 -21.00 27.51
C ARG A 264 1.12 -20.28 26.21
N SER A 265 0.27 -20.47 25.20
CA SER A 265 0.34 -19.70 23.96
C SER A 265 0.04 -18.21 24.18
N VAL A 266 0.48 -17.37 23.25
CA VAL A 266 0.21 -15.93 23.25
C VAL A 266 -0.47 -15.53 21.94
N LEU A 267 -1.59 -14.81 22.03
CA LEU A 267 -2.18 -14.10 20.91
C LEU A 267 -1.72 -12.65 20.95
N LEU A 268 -1.00 -12.22 19.91
CA LEU A 268 -0.57 -10.85 19.71
C LEU A 268 -1.40 -10.17 18.63
N ALA A 269 -2.31 -9.30 19.08
CA ALA A 269 -3.13 -8.49 18.22
C ALA A 269 -2.41 -7.19 17.80
N HIS A 270 -2.65 -6.76 16.57
CA HIS A 270 -2.22 -5.47 16.03
C HIS A 270 -3.40 -4.80 15.34
N ALA A 271 -3.30 -3.48 15.15
CA ALA A 271 -4.21 -2.72 14.30
C ALA A 271 -3.52 -2.30 13.00
N HIS A 272 -4.28 -1.98 11.95
CA HIS A 272 -3.73 -1.38 10.72
C HIS A 272 -3.37 0.09 10.92
N ALA A 273 -2.44 0.37 11.84
CA ALA A 273 -2.00 1.71 12.23
C ALA A 273 -0.48 1.78 12.43
N GLY A 274 0.09 2.95 12.14
CA GLY A 274 1.50 3.26 12.39
C GLY A 274 2.48 2.26 11.80
N LEU A 275 3.62 2.08 12.46
CA LEU A 275 4.66 1.17 12.00
C LEU A 275 4.30 -0.32 12.20
N SER A 276 3.25 -0.64 12.96
CA SER A 276 2.85 -2.03 13.21
C SER A 276 2.45 -2.79 11.94
N THR A 277 2.06 -2.06 10.90
CA THR A 277 1.71 -2.59 9.57
C THR A 277 2.92 -3.07 8.75
N VAL A 278 4.11 -2.52 9.02
CA VAL A 278 5.33 -2.76 8.23
C VAL A 278 6.45 -3.39 9.05
N TYR A 279 6.40 -3.24 10.38
CA TYR A 279 7.37 -3.84 11.27
C TYR A 279 7.09 -5.35 11.40
N ALA A 280 8.10 -6.13 11.07
CA ALA A 280 8.12 -7.56 11.32
C ALA A 280 8.77 -7.79 12.70
N ILE A 281 8.05 -8.48 13.58
CA ILE A 281 8.68 -9.09 14.75
C ILE A 281 9.66 -10.14 14.21
N PRO A 282 10.95 -10.07 14.55
CA PRO A 282 11.92 -11.08 14.11
C PRO A 282 11.39 -12.48 14.43
N PRO A 283 11.65 -13.48 13.57
CA PRO A 283 11.20 -14.85 13.81
C PRO A 283 11.65 -15.27 15.20
N PRO A 284 10.71 -15.52 16.13
CA PRO A 284 11.12 -15.82 17.47
C PRO A 284 11.74 -17.21 17.50
N GLN A 285 12.59 -17.47 18.50
CA GLN A 285 13.10 -18.84 18.73
C GLN A 285 11.99 -19.80 19.19
N MET A 286 10.76 -19.32 19.39
CA MET A 286 9.59 -20.10 19.79
C MET A 286 8.71 -20.44 18.57
N PRO A 287 7.85 -21.46 18.65
CA PRO A 287 6.85 -21.71 17.62
C PRO A 287 6.01 -20.47 17.33
N TYR A 288 5.77 -20.21 16.05
CA TYR A 288 5.17 -18.98 15.56
C TYR A 288 4.06 -19.26 14.53
N SER A 289 3.00 -18.48 14.62
CA SER A 289 1.89 -18.51 13.67
C SER A 289 1.52 -17.08 13.27
N LEU A 290 1.25 -16.90 11.98
CA LEU A 290 0.81 -15.63 11.40
C LEU A 290 -0.54 -15.87 10.74
N ILE A 291 -1.50 -15.01 11.07
CA ILE A 291 -2.80 -14.95 10.40
C ILE A 291 -2.81 -13.68 9.55
N ALA A 292 -2.72 -13.85 8.23
CA ALA A 292 -2.75 -12.73 7.29
C ALA A 292 -3.23 -13.14 5.90
N GLU A 293 -3.55 -12.15 5.09
CA GLU A 293 -3.91 -12.34 3.69
C GLU A 293 -2.70 -12.87 2.90
N HIS A 294 -2.91 -13.87 2.03
CA HIS A 294 -1.87 -14.44 1.15
C HIS A 294 -0.63 -15.06 1.84
N VAL A 295 -0.70 -15.39 3.14
CA VAL A 295 0.38 -16.20 3.75
C VAL A 295 0.39 -17.59 3.13
N GLN A 296 1.57 -18.01 2.68
CA GLN A 296 1.75 -19.36 2.19
C GLN A 296 1.72 -20.33 3.39
N PRO A 297 1.02 -21.46 3.28
CA PRO A 297 1.09 -22.50 4.29
C PRO A 297 2.54 -22.96 4.44
N SER A 298 3.06 -22.95 5.66
CA SER A 298 4.36 -23.58 5.92
C SER A 298 4.18 -25.09 6.07
N PRO A 299 5.04 -25.92 5.46
CA PRO A 299 5.08 -27.35 5.75
C PRO A 299 5.55 -27.63 7.18
N GLU A 300 6.26 -26.69 7.81
CA GLU A 300 6.76 -26.83 9.18
C GLU A 300 5.71 -26.43 10.22
N LEU A 301 5.37 -27.35 11.13
CA LEU A 301 4.40 -27.09 12.22
C LEU A 301 4.86 -26.01 13.21
N ARG A 302 6.18 -25.80 13.30
CA ARG A 302 6.79 -24.73 14.11
C ARG A 302 6.44 -23.35 13.57
N ASN A 303 6.25 -23.21 12.26
CA ASN A 303 5.93 -21.97 11.55
C ASN A 303 4.54 -22.04 10.89
N PHE A 304 3.53 -22.53 11.62
CA PHE A 304 2.20 -22.75 11.04
C PHE A 304 1.49 -21.42 10.75
N HIS A 305 1.39 -21.03 9.48
CA HIS A 305 0.67 -19.83 9.04
C HIS A 305 -0.73 -20.16 8.54
N LEU A 306 -1.67 -19.23 8.74
CA LEU A 306 -3.06 -19.37 8.35
C LEU A 306 -3.48 -18.21 7.44
N ALA A 307 -3.88 -18.53 6.21
CA ALA A 307 -4.48 -17.55 5.32
C ALA A 307 -5.86 -17.12 5.84
N THR A 308 -6.21 -15.84 5.66
CA THR A 308 -7.52 -15.30 6.06
C THR A 308 -8.66 -15.63 5.09
N ALA A 309 -8.34 -16.16 3.91
CA ALA A 309 -9.30 -16.56 2.87
C ALA A 309 -8.86 -17.86 2.18
N GLY A 310 -9.82 -18.61 1.64
CA GLY A 310 -9.58 -19.87 0.92
C GLY A 310 -10.45 -21.05 1.42
N PRO A 311 -10.43 -22.19 0.72
CA PRO A 311 -11.33 -23.31 0.99
C PRO A 311 -11.07 -24.02 2.34
N ASP A 312 -9.83 -24.00 2.85
CA ASP A 312 -9.43 -24.75 4.05
C ASP A 312 -9.24 -23.87 5.31
N VAL A 313 -9.69 -22.61 5.29
CA VAL A 313 -9.51 -21.68 6.43
C VAL A 313 -10.11 -22.24 7.72
N ALA A 314 -11.31 -22.80 7.68
CA ALA A 314 -11.97 -23.36 8.88
C ALA A 314 -11.18 -24.55 9.47
N LYS A 315 -10.66 -25.45 8.62
CA LYS A 315 -9.81 -26.56 9.06
C LYS A 315 -8.47 -26.07 9.61
N GLY A 316 -7.86 -25.10 8.94
CA GLY A 316 -6.62 -24.46 9.38
C GLY A 316 -6.77 -23.77 10.73
N PHE A 317 -7.90 -23.08 10.95
CA PHE A 317 -8.26 -22.46 12.21
C PHE A 317 -8.38 -23.49 13.35
N ALA A 318 -9.13 -24.58 13.13
CA ALA A 318 -9.26 -25.65 14.11
C ALA A 318 -7.91 -26.33 14.43
N LYS A 319 -7.07 -26.53 13.41
CA LYS A 319 -5.70 -27.04 13.57
C LYS A 319 -4.84 -26.09 14.40
N LEU A 320 -4.88 -24.77 14.14
CA LEU A 320 -4.16 -23.77 14.91
C LEU A 320 -4.61 -23.77 16.38
N ALA A 321 -5.92 -23.79 16.65
CA ALA A 321 -6.44 -23.87 18.02
C ALA A 321 -5.93 -25.12 18.76
N LYS A 322 -5.83 -26.26 18.08
CA LYS A 322 -5.24 -27.49 18.65
C LYS A 322 -3.75 -27.30 18.93
N LEU A 323 -3.00 -26.75 17.97
CA LEU A 323 -1.55 -26.49 18.11
C LEU A 323 -1.25 -25.55 19.28
N MET A 324 -2.04 -24.48 19.45
CA MET A 324 -1.86 -23.53 20.57
C MET A 324 -1.97 -24.20 21.95
N ARG A 325 -2.71 -25.31 22.08
CA ARG A 325 -2.82 -26.06 23.34
C ARG A 325 -1.71 -27.08 23.54
N SER A 326 -1.24 -27.72 22.46
CA SER A 326 -0.23 -28.79 22.54
C SER A 326 1.21 -28.28 22.47
N ASP A 327 1.42 -27.13 21.85
CA ASP A 327 2.73 -26.56 21.54
C ASP A 327 2.65 -25.02 21.68
N PRO A 328 2.95 -24.50 22.90
CA PRO A 328 2.87 -23.08 23.22
C PRO A 328 3.58 -22.21 22.17
N ARG A 329 2.83 -21.26 21.60
CA ARG A 329 3.28 -20.48 20.44
C ARG A 329 2.81 -19.04 20.47
N LEU A 330 3.53 -18.19 19.74
CA LEU A 330 3.12 -16.83 19.46
C LEU A 330 2.25 -16.80 18.19
N VAL A 331 1.02 -16.31 18.31
CA VAL A 331 0.09 -16.13 17.19
C VAL A 331 -0.10 -14.65 16.93
N ARG A 332 0.30 -14.18 15.75
CA ARG A 332 0.10 -12.78 15.32
C ARG A 332 -1.16 -12.65 14.46
N VAL A 333 -1.99 -11.65 14.75
CA VAL A 333 -3.22 -11.36 14.01
C VAL A 333 -3.52 -9.86 13.93
N PHE A 334 -4.21 -9.44 12.88
CA PHE A 334 -4.78 -8.09 12.74
C PHE A 334 -6.32 -8.20 12.74
N PRO A 335 -6.98 -8.14 13.91
CA PRO A 335 -8.43 -8.35 14.00
C PRO A 335 -9.24 -7.34 13.18
N ASP A 336 -8.73 -6.14 12.96
CA ASP A 336 -9.42 -5.10 12.20
C ASP A 336 -9.35 -5.28 10.66
N GLY A 337 -8.64 -6.30 10.13
CA GLY A 337 -8.65 -6.64 8.70
C GLY A 337 -10.04 -7.04 8.19
N PRO A 338 -10.32 -7.16 6.88
CA PRO A 338 -11.69 -7.24 6.36
C PRO A 338 -12.33 -8.65 6.36
N TYR A 339 -11.58 -9.69 6.69
CA TYR A 339 -11.97 -11.10 6.45
C TYR A 339 -12.53 -11.83 7.68
N GLY A 340 -13.26 -12.91 7.41
CA GLY A 340 -13.81 -13.84 8.41
C GLY A 340 -15.06 -13.33 9.14
N ASP A 341 -15.55 -14.13 10.09
CA ASP A 341 -16.68 -13.76 10.95
C ASP A 341 -16.34 -12.49 11.75
N ARG A 342 -17.32 -11.57 11.83
CA ARG A 342 -17.16 -10.25 12.44
C ARG A 342 -17.92 -10.16 13.76
N MET A 343 -17.40 -9.37 14.68
CA MET A 343 -18.11 -8.88 15.85
C MET A 343 -18.01 -7.36 15.90
N ASP A 344 -19.08 -6.72 16.38
CA ASP A 344 -19.10 -5.28 16.63
C ASP A 344 -18.46 -5.00 18.01
N ILE A 345 -17.58 -4.01 18.06
CA ILE A 345 -16.98 -3.47 19.28
C ILE A 345 -17.15 -1.95 19.28
N THR A 346 -16.97 -1.31 20.42
CA THR A 346 -16.97 0.15 20.51
C THR A 346 -15.54 0.69 20.52
N ALA A 347 -15.28 1.70 19.70
CA ALA A 347 -14.06 2.51 19.76
C ALA A 347 -14.38 3.96 19.34
N CYS A 348 -13.96 4.92 20.15
CA CYS A 348 -14.24 6.35 20.00
C CYS A 348 -15.74 6.64 19.85
N GLY A 349 -16.58 5.91 20.60
CA GLY A 349 -18.04 5.98 20.50
C GLY A 349 -18.64 5.43 19.19
N SER A 350 -17.82 4.95 18.26
CA SER A 350 -18.26 4.31 17.01
C SER A 350 -18.35 2.79 17.16
N SER A 351 -19.31 2.17 16.45
CA SER A 351 -19.34 0.72 16.26
C SER A 351 -18.33 0.32 15.18
N VAL A 352 -17.32 -0.45 15.58
CA VAL A 352 -16.22 -0.94 14.74
C VAL A 352 -16.34 -2.45 14.59
N LYS A 353 -16.29 -2.94 13.34
CA LYS A 353 -16.30 -4.37 13.07
C LYS A 353 -14.88 -4.93 13.10
N ILE A 354 -14.65 -5.95 13.91
CA ILE A 354 -13.40 -6.71 13.95
C ILE A 354 -13.65 -8.21 13.75
N GLY A 355 -12.64 -8.93 13.33
CA GLY A 355 -12.67 -10.37 13.13
C GLY A 355 -12.74 -11.10 14.46
N ARG A 356 -13.76 -11.93 14.64
CA ARG A 356 -14.00 -12.72 15.86
C ARG A 356 -12.94 -13.80 16.08
N GLY A 357 -12.25 -14.21 15.01
CA GLY A 357 -11.29 -15.31 15.03
C GLY A 357 -10.13 -15.13 16.02
N GLY A 358 -9.64 -13.91 16.24
CA GLY A 358 -8.58 -13.65 17.21
C GLY A 358 -9.00 -14.01 18.64
N ALA A 359 -10.12 -13.44 19.10
CA ALA A 359 -10.67 -13.73 20.42
C ALA A 359 -11.04 -15.21 20.59
N ALA A 360 -11.67 -15.80 19.58
CA ALA A 360 -12.02 -17.22 19.57
C ALA A 360 -10.77 -18.12 19.70
N LEU A 361 -9.67 -17.81 19.00
CA LEU A 361 -8.40 -18.54 19.12
C LEU A 361 -7.78 -18.38 20.50
N ALA A 362 -7.77 -17.18 21.06
CA ALA A 362 -7.22 -16.96 22.39
C ALA A 362 -7.97 -17.79 23.44
N TYR A 363 -9.31 -17.83 23.36
CA TYR A 363 -10.11 -18.67 24.26
C TYR A 363 -9.85 -20.17 24.06
N LEU A 364 -10.00 -20.68 22.83
CA LEU A 364 -9.86 -22.10 22.51
C LEU A 364 -8.44 -22.64 22.77
N GLY A 365 -7.44 -21.78 22.53
CA GLY A 365 -6.02 -22.05 22.75
C GLY A 365 -5.55 -21.79 24.19
N LYS A 366 -6.43 -21.29 25.08
CA LYS A 366 -6.09 -20.84 26.44
C LYS A 366 -4.91 -19.86 26.48
N ALA A 367 -4.84 -18.96 25.50
CA ALA A 367 -3.71 -18.05 25.33
C ALA A 367 -3.85 -16.78 26.19
N ALA A 368 -2.71 -16.17 26.51
CA ALA A 368 -2.67 -14.79 26.95
C ALA A 368 -2.85 -13.87 25.74
N ALA A 369 -3.74 -12.87 25.83
CA ALA A 369 -3.90 -11.86 24.80
C ALA A 369 -2.99 -10.66 25.09
N TYR A 370 -2.39 -10.11 24.03
CA TYR A 370 -1.68 -8.85 24.06
C TYR A 370 -2.03 -8.02 22.84
N PHE A 371 -1.87 -6.71 22.97
CA PHE A 371 -1.89 -5.77 21.87
C PHE A 371 -0.51 -5.14 21.69
N SER A 372 -0.06 -4.98 20.45
CA SER A 372 1.18 -4.27 20.15
C SER A 372 0.98 -3.16 19.14
N ARG A 373 1.52 -1.99 19.48
CA ARG A 373 1.50 -0.76 18.67
C ARG A 373 2.88 -0.11 18.64
N SER A 374 3.10 0.72 17.61
CA SER A 374 4.17 1.71 17.64
C SER A 374 3.72 2.95 18.40
N ILE A 375 4.67 3.61 19.05
CA ILE A 375 4.49 4.89 19.72
C ILE A 375 5.65 5.80 19.31
N TRP A 376 5.33 6.93 18.72
CA TRP A 376 6.25 8.00 18.37
C TRP A 376 6.74 8.71 19.63
N THR A 377 8.06 8.81 19.79
CA THR A 377 8.70 9.41 20.96
C THR A 377 9.27 10.82 20.70
N GLY A 378 9.15 11.33 19.47
CA GLY A 378 9.80 12.55 19.02
C GLY A 378 11.14 12.32 18.31
N GLU A 379 11.84 11.24 18.62
CA GLU A 379 13.15 10.89 18.02
C GLU A 379 13.16 9.53 17.32
N GLY A 380 12.07 8.77 17.44
CA GLY A 380 11.95 7.42 16.95
C GLY A 380 10.63 6.78 17.35
N PHE A 381 10.57 5.46 17.23
CA PHE A 381 9.39 4.67 17.55
C PHE A 381 9.72 3.61 18.59
N VAL A 382 8.85 3.46 19.57
CA VAL A 382 8.90 2.37 20.54
C VAL A 382 7.73 1.45 20.29
N PHE A 383 8.00 0.15 20.17
CA PHE A 383 6.95 -0.86 20.15
C PHE A 383 6.55 -1.23 21.58
N SER A 384 5.31 -0.94 21.94
CA SER A 384 4.76 -1.31 23.24
C SER A 384 4.00 -2.64 23.17
N LEU A 385 3.92 -3.31 24.32
CA LEU A 385 3.12 -4.49 24.54
C LEU A 385 2.11 -4.19 25.67
N GLU A 386 0.82 -4.28 25.37
CA GLU A 386 -0.25 -4.03 26.32
C GLU A 386 -0.95 -5.34 26.66
N PRO A 387 -1.00 -5.76 27.95
CA PRO A 387 -1.64 -7.00 28.36
C PRO A 387 -3.15 -6.90 28.24
N GLY A 388 -3.75 -7.92 27.63
CA GLY A 388 -5.20 -8.08 27.48
C GLY A 388 -5.77 -9.15 28.41
N PRO A 389 -7.04 -9.56 28.19
CA PRO A 389 -7.69 -10.58 28.99
C PRO A 389 -7.04 -11.95 28.79
N LEU A 390 -7.05 -12.75 29.85
CA LEU A 390 -6.59 -14.14 29.83
C LEU A 390 -7.78 -15.08 29.87
N ALA A 391 -7.81 -16.06 28.96
CA ALA A 391 -8.95 -16.96 28.80
C ALA A 391 -9.33 -17.75 30.07
N SER A 392 -8.38 -18.03 30.97
CA SER A 392 -8.64 -18.74 32.22
C SER A 392 -9.45 -17.95 33.24
N ASP A 393 -9.54 -16.63 33.06
CA ASP A 393 -10.14 -15.73 34.05
C ASP A 393 -11.64 -15.52 33.78
N TYR A 394 -12.18 -16.19 32.74
CA TYR A 394 -13.55 -16.05 32.28
C TYR A 394 -14.27 -17.41 32.29
N PRO A 395 -15.57 -17.44 32.67
CA PRO A 395 -16.33 -18.67 32.81
C PRO A 395 -16.65 -19.34 31.47
N ASP A 396 -16.82 -18.55 30.42
CA ASP A 396 -17.22 -19.02 29.09
C ASP A 396 -16.58 -18.16 27.98
N ARG A 397 -16.75 -18.65 26.75
CA ARG A 397 -16.20 -18.04 25.54
C ARG A 397 -16.80 -16.67 25.27
N GLU A 398 -18.10 -16.52 25.45
CA GLU A 398 -18.82 -15.31 25.08
C GLU A 398 -18.38 -14.13 25.94
N THR A 399 -18.28 -14.35 27.25
CA THR A 399 -17.80 -13.35 28.22
C THR A 399 -16.35 -12.95 27.93
N PHE A 400 -15.49 -13.92 27.58
CA PHE A 400 -14.11 -13.63 27.16
C PHE A 400 -14.06 -12.80 25.87
N GLU A 401 -14.84 -13.16 24.86
CA GLU A 401 -14.85 -12.44 23.57
C GLU A 401 -15.34 -10.99 23.74
N GLN A 402 -16.33 -10.75 24.60
CA GLN A 402 -16.78 -9.41 24.98
C GLN A 402 -15.65 -8.62 25.66
N ALA A 403 -14.97 -9.21 26.64
CA ALA A 403 -13.85 -8.56 27.32
C ALA A 403 -12.67 -8.26 26.38
N PHE A 404 -12.37 -9.18 25.46
CA PHE A 404 -11.39 -8.95 24.40
C PHE A 404 -11.82 -7.79 23.49
N GLY A 405 -13.09 -7.71 23.14
CA GLY A 405 -13.64 -6.62 22.34
C GLY A 405 -13.48 -5.25 23.01
N VAL A 406 -13.77 -5.16 24.31
CA VAL A 406 -13.54 -3.93 25.11
C VAL A 406 -12.06 -3.57 25.16
N PHE A 407 -11.20 -4.54 25.47
CA PHE A 407 -9.75 -4.34 25.48
C PHE A 407 -9.21 -3.82 24.14
N TYR A 408 -9.59 -4.48 23.05
CA TYR A 408 -9.15 -4.09 21.71
C TYR A 408 -9.70 -2.72 21.32
N GLY A 409 -10.96 -2.41 21.65
CA GLY A 409 -11.57 -1.09 21.46
C GLY A 409 -10.77 0.02 22.13
N ASN A 410 -10.43 -0.13 23.40
CA ASN A 410 -9.61 0.83 24.15
C ASN A 410 -8.21 1.03 23.52
N CYS A 411 -7.62 -0.05 22.98
CA CYS A 411 -6.37 0.03 22.26
C CYS A 411 -6.49 0.86 20.97
N LEU A 412 -7.60 0.72 20.23
CA LEU A 412 -7.89 1.54 19.04
C LEU A 412 -8.08 3.02 19.41
N GLU A 413 -8.81 3.29 20.49
CA GLU A 413 -9.00 4.66 21.01
C GLU A 413 -7.66 5.31 21.35
N SER A 414 -6.76 4.57 21.98
CA SER A 414 -5.41 5.04 22.33
C SER A 414 -4.56 5.38 21.09
N ILE A 415 -4.86 4.80 19.93
CA ILE A 415 -4.22 5.16 18.65
C ILE A 415 -4.85 6.43 18.11
N VAL A 416 -6.19 6.52 18.07
CA VAL A 416 -6.93 7.70 17.55
C VAL A 416 -6.63 8.95 18.37
N CYS A 417 -6.46 8.83 19.68
CA CYS A 417 -6.12 9.94 20.57
C CYS A 417 -4.60 10.15 20.73
N GLY A 418 -3.79 9.31 20.07
CA GLY A 418 -2.33 9.30 20.17
C GLY A 418 -1.61 10.31 19.27
N ALA A 419 -0.33 10.04 19.01
CA ALA A 419 0.50 10.84 18.12
C ALA A 419 0.02 10.69 16.66
N PRO A 420 -0.16 11.78 15.89
CA PRO A 420 -0.59 11.72 14.49
C PRO A 420 0.34 10.88 13.61
N GLU A 421 1.63 10.86 13.94
CA GLU A 421 2.67 10.07 13.30
C GLU A 421 2.36 8.55 13.30
N ASP A 422 1.63 8.05 14.30
CA ASP A 422 1.29 6.62 14.45
C ASP A 422 -0.07 6.24 13.84
N MET A 423 -0.83 7.17 13.26
CA MET A 423 -2.19 6.86 12.84
C MET A 423 -2.22 6.08 11.52
N PHE A 424 -1.54 6.56 10.46
CA PHE A 424 -1.59 5.95 9.11
C PHE A 424 -3.01 5.53 8.67
N PRO A 425 -3.97 6.46 8.59
CA PRO A 425 -5.36 6.11 8.32
C PRO A 425 -5.50 5.66 6.87
N ASN A 426 -5.69 4.36 6.64
CA ASN A 426 -5.79 3.78 5.30
C ASN A 426 -6.89 2.72 5.20
N ASN A 427 -6.74 1.62 5.95
CA ASN A 427 -7.64 0.44 5.93
C ASN A 427 -7.91 -0.08 7.35
N GLY A 428 -8.76 -1.09 7.47
CA GLY A 428 -9.06 -1.69 8.78
C GLY A 428 -10.06 -0.86 9.58
N PHE A 429 -9.79 -0.65 10.87
CA PHE A 429 -10.76 -0.02 11.76
C PHE A 429 -11.10 1.43 11.38
N TRP A 430 -10.17 2.14 10.73
CA TRP A 430 -10.33 3.53 10.29
C TRP A 430 -11.62 3.79 9.49
N ASN A 431 -12.06 2.80 8.70
CA ASN A 431 -13.24 2.92 7.84
C ASN A 431 -14.59 2.86 8.61
N TYR A 432 -14.55 2.48 9.88
CA TYR A 432 -15.75 2.36 10.72
C TYR A 432 -15.96 3.55 11.65
N LEU A 433 -14.92 4.37 11.86
CA LEU A 433 -15.04 5.57 12.66
C LEU A 433 -16.03 6.53 11.97
N ARG A 434 -16.98 7.04 12.76
CA ARG A 434 -17.99 8.01 12.32
C ARG A 434 -18.23 9.00 13.45
N TYR A 435 -18.59 10.22 13.09
CA TYR A 435 -19.13 11.20 14.01
C TYR A 435 -20.62 11.36 13.75
#